data_AF-A0A4Y2JHY8-F1
#
_entry.id   AF-A0A4Y2JHY8-F1
#
_cell.length_a   1.000
_cell.length_b   1.000
_cell.length_c   1.000
_cell.angle_alpha   90.00
_cell.angle_beta   90.00
_cell.angle_gamma   90.00
#
_symmetry.space_group_name_H-M   'P 1'
#
loop_
_entity.id
_entity.type
_entity.pdbx_description
1 polymer ?
#
loop_
_entity_poly.entity_id
_entity_poly.type
_entity_poly.pdbx_seq_one_letter_code
_entity_poly.pdbx_strand_id
1 'polypeptide(L)'
;MDPSPVDYRACICENGNCVNEGGKEICKCNPGYGNYKGASCIACGCGPDINCIWSHGWKPDKICFCKPGYSQQNGKCVACNCGPDSNCTFSGLFQQKKCICKPGYWDVQGKCVDCECGPDSNCTHSGWFPPKKCICKPGYWVVDGKCVGPCTSDPCKNNGICEVEGKGFKCHCSKPWRGKTCEIGPCDEQPCQNGGTCNVGKIGFICNCVAPFSGPRCENGPCTSNPCQNNGTCEVSEYSYRCNCNEAYKGTNCEIECDCGPYGTCSLESGRKRCFCDSNYAEKNGKCEYCNCGPYGSCSFEYDRKRCNCKSFAVEMNGVCVVMESTTLESSTSARTTVLPSTTLCKV
;
A
#
# COMPACT_ATOMS: atom_id res chain seq x y z
N MET A 1 -60.63 33.07 -44.45
CA MET A 1 -59.56 32.16 -44.00
C MET A 1 -58.85 32.86 -42.87
N ASP A 2 -59.23 32.54 -41.64
CA ASP A 2 -58.38 32.71 -40.46
C ASP A 2 -59.05 31.98 -39.28
N PRO A 3 -58.53 30.83 -38.80
CA PRO A 3 -58.92 30.29 -37.52
C PRO A 3 -57.85 30.64 -36.49
N SER A 4 -58.13 31.64 -35.66
CA SER A 4 -57.45 31.86 -34.38
C SER A 4 -58.38 31.42 -33.23
N PRO A 5 -57.89 31.06 -32.05
CA PRO A 5 -56.74 30.24 -31.70
C PRO A 5 -57.18 28.96 -30.95
N VAL A 6 -56.34 27.91 -30.96
CA VAL A 6 -56.59 26.69 -30.17
C VAL A 6 -56.39 27.02 -28.68
N ASP A 7 -57.47 26.94 -27.91
CA ASP A 7 -57.52 27.10 -26.45
C ASP A 7 -56.73 25.97 -25.77
N TYR A 8 -55.45 26.21 -25.49
CA TYR A 8 -54.67 25.40 -24.56
C TYR A 8 -55.24 25.61 -23.17
N ARG A 9 -56.14 24.71 -22.74
CA ARG A 9 -56.55 24.63 -21.33
C ARG A 9 -55.31 24.38 -20.48
N ALA A 10 -54.77 25.45 -19.90
CA ALA A 10 -53.71 25.37 -18.91
C ALA A 10 -54.17 24.45 -17.76
N CYS A 11 -53.36 23.49 -17.35
CA CYS A 11 -53.62 22.75 -16.13
C CYS A 11 -53.72 23.71 -14.94
N ILE A 12 -54.91 23.79 -14.34
CA ILE A 12 -55.18 24.57 -13.13
C ILE A 12 -55.10 23.59 -11.95
N CYS A 13 -54.12 23.79 -11.08
CA CYS A 13 -53.83 22.91 -9.95
C CYS A 13 -53.57 23.74 -8.69
N GLU A 14 -54.64 24.18 -8.01
CA GLU A 14 -54.49 24.87 -6.73
C GLU A 14 -54.01 23.89 -5.66
N ASN A 15 -52.99 24.26 -4.88
CA ASN A 15 -52.34 23.41 -3.86
C ASN A 15 -51.66 22.13 -4.42
N GLY A 16 -51.19 22.19 -5.66
CA GLY A 16 -50.38 21.14 -6.29
C GLY A 16 -49.57 21.66 -7.47
N ASN A 17 -48.93 20.75 -8.19
CA ASN A 17 -48.16 21.05 -9.39
C ASN A 17 -48.70 20.25 -10.58
N CYS A 18 -48.78 20.89 -11.74
CA CYS A 18 -49.11 20.22 -12.98
C CYS A 18 -47.91 19.43 -13.49
N VAL A 19 -48.08 18.14 -13.72
CA VAL A 19 -47.06 17.25 -14.27
C VAL A 19 -47.63 16.53 -15.49
N ASN A 20 -46.79 16.30 -16.50
CA ASN A 20 -47.19 15.54 -17.68
C ASN A 20 -46.82 14.07 -17.47
N GLU A 21 -47.82 13.21 -17.30
CA GLU A 21 -47.64 11.75 -17.25
C GLU A 21 -48.35 11.12 -18.46
N GLY A 22 -47.57 10.57 -19.39
CA GLY A 22 -48.09 9.84 -20.55
C GLY A 22 -48.83 10.70 -21.60
N GLY A 23 -48.49 11.99 -21.73
CA GLY A 23 -49.12 12.89 -22.70
C GLY A 23 -50.40 13.58 -22.19
N LYS A 24 -50.72 13.40 -20.90
CA LYS A 24 -51.85 14.04 -20.22
C LYS A 24 -51.32 14.89 -19.07
N GLU A 25 -51.71 16.17 -19.03
CA GLU A 25 -51.45 17.02 -17.86
C GLU A 25 -52.33 16.56 -16.70
N ILE A 26 -51.69 16.23 -15.58
CA ILE A 26 -52.34 15.83 -14.33
C ILE A 26 -51.90 16.76 -13.18
N CYS A 27 -52.85 17.07 -12.29
CA CYS A 27 -52.60 17.86 -11.10
C CYS A 27 -52.11 16.95 -9.96
N LYS A 28 -50.82 17.07 -9.60
CA LYS A 28 -50.16 16.34 -8.52
C LYS A 28 -50.16 17.19 -7.24
N CYS A 29 -50.95 16.78 -6.26
CA CYS A 29 -51.17 17.56 -5.04
C CYS A 29 -49.94 17.63 -4.13
N ASN A 30 -49.80 18.76 -3.41
CA ASN A 30 -48.81 18.93 -2.36
C ASN A 30 -49.11 17.99 -1.18
N PRO A 31 -48.10 17.61 -0.36
CA PRO A 31 -48.32 16.81 0.84
C PRO A 31 -49.42 17.39 1.75
N GLY A 32 -50.33 16.53 2.23
CA GLY A 32 -51.52 16.95 3.00
C GLY A 32 -52.79 17.21 2.17
N TYR A 33 -52.66 17.23 0.83
CA TYR A 33 -53.76 17.42 -0.11
C TYR A 33 -53.93 16.19 -1.02
N GLY A 34 -55.17 15.91 -1.42
CA GLY A 34 -55.53 14.78 -2.28
C GLY A 34 -56.43 15.23 -3.44
N ASN A 35 -56.32 14.55 -4.57
CA ASN A 35 -57.10 14.89 -5.76
C ASN A 35 -58.57 14.53 -5.55
N TYR A 36 -59.47 15.48 -5.78
CA TYR A 36 -60.92 15.27 -5.73
C TYR A 36 -61.53 15.62 -7.08
N LYS A 37 -62.20 14.63 -7.71
CA LYS A 37 -62.93 14.79 -8.99
C LYS A 37 -62.10 15.42 -10.14
N GLY A 38 -60.78 15.24 -10.16
CA GLY A 38 -59.96 15.41 -11.36
C GLY A 38 -59.41 16.80 -11.67
N ALA A 39 -59.54 17.79 -10.78
CA ALA A 39 -58.95 19.13 -11.02
C ALA A 39 -58.53 19.92 -9.76
N SER A 40 -59.01 19.56 -8.57
CA SER A 40 -58.73 20.36 -7.36
C SER A 40 -58.10 19.51 -6.25
N CYS A 41 -56.97 19.97 -5.72
CA CYS A 41 -56.33 19.37 -4.56
C CYS A 41 -56.99 19.88 -3.29
N ILE A 42 -57.70 18.99 -2.59
CA ILE A 42 -58.43 19.31 -1.36
C ILE A 42 -57.61 18.83 -0.17
N ALA A 43 -57.51 19.67 0.86
CA ALA A 43 -56.88 19.30 2.12
C ALA A 43 -57.59 18.08 2.73
N CYS A 44 -56.85 17.02 3.00
CA CYS A 44 -57.44 15.78 3.51
C CYS A 44 -57.59 15.77 5.04
N GLY A 45 -56.85 16.63 5.74
CA GLY A 45 -56.84 16.64 7.20
C GLY A 45 -56.34 15.31 7.80
N CYS A 46 -55.44 14.60 7.11
CA CYS A 46 -54.83 13.34 7.56
C CYS A 46 -53.66 13.57 8.56
N GLY A 47 -53.12 14.78 8.62
CA GLY A 47 -51.90 15.17 9.35
C GLY A 47 -50.92 15.89 8.42
N PRO A 48 -49.87 16.55 8.95
CA PRO A 48 -48.84 17.21 8.13
C PRO A 48 -48.02 16.17 7.34
N ASP A 49 -47.70 16.48 6.09
CA ASP A 49 -46.86 15.67 5.18
C ASP A 49 -47.37 14.25 4.86
N ILE A 50 -48.69 14.07 4.79
CA ILE A 50 -49.33 12.77 4.51
C ILE A 50 -50.22 12.89 3.28
N ASN A 51 -49.98 12.03 2.30
CA ASN A 51 -50.78 11.95 1.08
C ASN A 51 -52.07 11.15 1.32
N CYS A 52 -53.05 11.37 0.45
CA CYS A 52 -54.39 10.84 0.61
C CYS A 52 -55.10 10.75 -0.74
N ILE A 53 -56.13 9.90 -0.81
CA ILE A 53 -57.06 9.82 -1.93
C ILE A 53 -58.50 9.95 -1.43
N TRP A 54 -59.36 10.50 -2.28
CA TRP A 54 -60.80 10.59 -2.04
C TRP A 54 -61.52 9.50 -2.85
N SER A 55 -62.45 8.78 -2.22
CA SER A 55 -63.27 7.80 -2.91
C SER A 55 -64.31 8.49 -3.82
N HIS A 56 -64.56 7.88 -4.97
CA HIS A 56 -65.55 8.37 -5.94
C HIS A 56 -66.93 7.76 -5.61
N GLY A 57 -67.77 8.50 -4.89
CA GLY A 57 -69.13 8.07 -4.53
C GLY A 57 -70.04 9.21 -4.06
N TRP A 58 -71.31 8.89 -3.82
CA TRP A 58 -72.33 9.82 -3.29
C TRP A 58 -71.98 10.34 -1.88
N LYS A 59 -71.13 9.60 -1.15
CA LYS A 59 -70.49 10.01 0.10
C LYS A 59 -68.98 9.72 -0.03
N PRO A 60 -68.16 10.73 -0.37
CA PRO A 60 -66.73 10.52 -0.57
C PRO A 60 -66.02 10.31 0.77
N ASP A 61 -65.37 9.16 0.93
CA ASP A 61 -64.52 8.81 2.06
C ASP A 61 -63.05 9.09 1.71
N LYS A 62 -62.27 9.54 2.69
CA LYS A 62 -60.83 9.81 2.53
C LYS A 62 -59.99 8.65 3.03
N ILE A 63 -58.98 8.25 2.26
CA ILE A 63 -57.98 7.25 2.64
C ILE A 63 -56.64 7.97 2.83
N CYS A 64 -56.01 7.79 3.99
CA CYS A 64 -54.74 8.44 4.35
C CYS A 64 -53.59 7.43 4.23
N PHE A 65 -52.51 7.78 3.53
CA PHE A 65 -51.31 6.93 3.40
C PHE A 65 -50.31 7.27 4.51
N CYS A 66 -50.45 6.61 5.66
CA CYS A 66 -49.61 6.88 6.82
C CYS A 66 -48.16 6.37 6.63
N LYS A 67 -47.19 7.13 7.17
CA LYS A 67 -45.77 6.72 7.24
C LYS A 67 -45.58 5.53 8.20
N PRO A 68 -44.50 4.73 8.10
CA PRO A 68 -44.20 3.68 9.08
C PRO A 68 -44.25 4.22 10.52
N GLY A 69 -44.85 3.44 11.43
CA GLY A 69 -45.11 3.89 12.80
C GLY A 69 -46.38 4.73 13.00
N TYR A 70 -47.18 4.95 11.95
CA TYR A 70 -48.51 5.58 12.01
C TYR A 70 -49.55 4.69 11.33
N SER A 71 -50.80 4.74 11.78
CA SER A 71 -51.91 3.98 11.19
C SER A 71 -53.20 4.81 11.17
N GLN A 72 -54.10 4.49 10.25
CA GLN A 72 -55.31 5.28 10.02
C GLN A 72 -56.35 4.98 11.11
N GLN A 73 -56.77 6.02 11.84
CA GLN A 73 -57.82 5.95 12.85
C GLN A 73 -58.75 7.17 12.70
N ASN A 74 -60.05 6.93 12.54
CA ASN A 74 -61.08 7.98 12.36
C ASN A 74 -60.72 9.03 11.28
N GLY A 75 -60.14 8.60 10.16
CA GLY A 75 -59.80 9.51 9.04
C GLY A 75 -58.57 10.39 9.27
N LYS A 76 -57.73 10.08 10.26
CA LYS A 76 -56.42 10.69 10.51
C LYS A 76 -55.34 9.63 10.66
N CYS A 77 -54.08 9.97 10.38
CA CYS A 77 -52.97 9.11 10.76
C CYS A 77 -52.59 9.38 12.21
N VAL A 78 -52.68 8.34 13.04
CA VAL A 78 -52.34 8.40 14.46
C VAL A 78 -51.04 7.63 14.67
N ALA A 79 -50.13 8.22 15.45
CA ALA A 79 -48.88 7.56 15.82
C ALA A 79 -49.18 6.26 16.58
N CYS A 80 -48.61 5.16 16.12
CA CYS A 80 -48.78 3.86 16.73
C CYS A 80 -48.14 3.80 18.12
N ASN A 81 -47.05 4.55 18.38
CA ASN A 81 -46.30 4.50 19.64
C ASN A 81 -45.93 3.06 20.08
N CYS A 82 -45.71 2.18 19.10
CA CYS A 82 -45.41 0.76 19.32
C CYS A 82 -43.91 0.51 19.59
N GLY A 83 -43.04 1.49 19.35
CA GLY A 83 -41.58 1.36 19.40
C GLY A 83 -40.93 1.58 18.02
N PRO A 84 -39.59 1.63 17.93
CA PRO A 84 -38.90 1.88 16.67
C PRO A 84 -39.21 0.79 15.64
N ASP A 85 -39.52 1.24 14.41
CA ASP A 85 -39.78 0.41 13.24
C ASP A 85 -40.90 -0.66 13.36
N SER A 86 -41.95 -0.34 14.11
CA SER A 86 -43.13 -1.20 14.28
C SER A 86 -44.39 -0.53 13.72
N ASN A 87 -45.24 -1.32 13.07
CA ASN A 87 -46.51 -0.85 12.52
C ASN A 87 -47.66 -1.22 13.48
N CYS A 88 -48.87 -0.70 13.23
CA CYS A 88 -50.04 -1.09 14.01
C CYS A 88 -51.31 -1.15 13.17
N THR A 89 -52.27 -1.94 13.63
CA THR A 89 -53.62 -1.98 13.10
C THR A 89 -54.61 -1.63 14.20
N PHE A 90 -55.72 -0.99 13.81
CA PHE A 90 -56.86 -0.73 14.68
C PHE A 90 -57.99 -1.64 14.24
N SER A 91 -58.47 -2.52 15.12
CA SER A 91 -59.53 -3.48 14.79
C SER A 91 -60.60 -3.57 15.87
N GLY A 92 -61.78 -4.07 15.47
CA GLY A 92 -62.95 -4.25 16.35
C GLY A 92 -63.83 -3.00 16.50
N LEU A 93 -64.99 -3.20 17.15
CA LEU A 93 -66.00 -2.16 17.43
C LEU A 93 -65.45 -0.98 18.26
N PHE A 94 -64.40 -1.22 19.05
CA PHE A 94 -63.78 -0.23 19.94
C PHE A 94 -62.44 0.33 19.43
N GLN A 95 -62.03 0.01 18.20
CA GLN A 95 -60.74 0.42 17.63
C GLN A 95 -59.54 0.12 18.53
N GLN A 96 -59.42 -1.14 18.99
CA GLN A 96 -58.29 -1.53 19.82
C GLN A 96 -57.00 -1.53 19.00
N LYS A 97 -55.96 -0.88 19.53
CA LYS A 97 -54.63 -0.80 18.91
C LYS A 97 -53.88 -2.11 19.08
N LYS A 98 -53.45 -2.72 17.98
CA LYS A 98 -52.59 -3.92 17.97
C LYS A 98 -51.28 -3.60 17.25
N CYS A 99 -50.14 -3.77 17.91
CA CYS A 99 -48.84 -3.57 17.25
C CYS A 99 -48.42 -4.80 16.45
N ILE A 100 -47.75 -4.53 15.32
CA ILE A 100 -47.07 -5.49 14.47
C ILE A 100 -45.57 -5.26 14.68
N CYS A 101 -44.95 -6.16 15.44
CA CYS A 101 -43.58 -6.04 15.88
C CYS A 101 -42.60 -6.72 14.91
N LYS A 102 -41.36 -6.24 14.89
CA LYS A 102 -40.25 -6.88 14.17
C LYS A 102 -39.92 -8.26 14.77
N PRO A 103 -39.30 -9.18 14.00
CA PRO A 103 -38.81 -10.44 14.54
C PRO A 103 -37.94 -10.22 15.80
N GLY A 104 -38.17 -11.03 16.83
CA GLY A 104 -37.53 -10.87 18.15
C GLY A 104 -38.29 -9.95 19.12
N TYR A 105 -39.35 -9.27 18.68
CA TYR A 105 -40.21 -8.41 19.51
C TYR A 105 -41.66 -8.86 19.44
N TRP A 106 -42.44 -8.59 20.49
CA TRP A 106 -43.88 -8.92 20.55
C TRP A 106 -44.71 -7.82 21.22
N ASP A 107 -46.01 -7.79 20.91
CA ASP A 107 -46.95 -6.79 21.43
C ASP A 107 -47.36 -7.10 22.87
N VAL A 108 -46.92 -6.25 23.80
CA VAL A 108 -47.30 -6.25 25.22
C VAL A 108 -48.09 -4.98 25.49
N GLN A 109 -49.41 -5.12 25.63
CA GLN A 109 -50.30 -3.99 25.93
C GLN A 109 -50.11 -2.80 24.95
N GLY A 110 -49.95 -3.07 23.65
CA GLY A 110 -49.78 -2.02 22.64
C GLY A 110 -48.37 -1.43 22.56
N LYS A 111 -47.34 -2.16 23.00
CA LYS A 111 -45.93 -1.83 22.80
C LYS A 111 -45.14 -3.07 22.37
N CYS A 112 -44.23 -2.91 21.42
CA CYS A 112 -43.30 -3.96 21.05
C CYS A 112 -42.18 -4.04 22.09
N VAL A 113 -42.17 -5.14 22.84
CA VAL A 113 -41.15 -5.44 23.84
C VAL A 113 -40.25 -6.54 23.31
N ASP A 114 -38.95 -6.42 23.57
CA ASP A 114 -37.98 -7.44 23.21
C ASP A 114 -38.35 -8.77 23.87
N CYS A 115 -38.32 -9.85 23.09
CA CYS A 115 -38.64 -11.16 23.59
C CYS A 115 -37.52 -11.74 24.43
N GLU A 116 -36.36 -11.10 24.60
CA GLU A 116 -35.17 -11.63 25.30
C GLU A 116 -34.80 -13.06 24.85
N CYS A 117 -35.10 -13.41 23.61
CA CYS A 117 -34.80 -14.71 23.02
C CYS A 117 -33.47 -14.70 22.24
N GLY A 118 -32.90 -13.50 22.00
CA GLY A 118 -31.71 -13.27 21.18
C GLY A 118 -32.05 -12.91 19.71
N PRO A 119 -31.07 -12.41 18.94
CA PRO A 119 -31.27 -11.90 17.58
C PRO A 119 -31.66 -13.00 16.56
N ASP A 120 -31.41 -14.27 16.89
CA ASP A 120 -31.66 -15.42 16.01
C ASP A 120 -32.92 -16.21 16.38
N SER A 121 -33.98 -15.47 16.72
CA SER A 121 -35.22 -16.05 17.23
C SER A 121 -36.48 -15.32 16.78
N ASN A 122 -37.58 -16.05 16.84
CA ASN A 122 -38.94 -15.52 16.84
C ASN A 122 -39.62 -15.97 18.14
N CYS A 123 -40.73 -15.36 18.51
CA CYS A 123 -41.42 -15.67 19.76
C CYS A 123 -42.93 -15.81 19.54
N THR A 124 -43.54 -16.72 20.28
CA THR A 124 -45.00 -16.83 20.34
C THR A 124 -45.48 -16.64 21.78
N HIS A 125 -46.58 -15.90 21.92
CA HIS A 125 -47.29 -15.74 23.18
C HIS A 125 -48.67 -16.39 23.05
N SER A 126 -48.87 -17.51 23.73
CA SER A 126 -50.15 -18.23 23.75
C SER A 126 -50.92 -17.92 25.03
N GLY A 127 -51.27 -16.66 25.25
CA GLY A 127 -52.25 -16.25 26.28
C GLY A 127 -51.76 -16.28 27.74
N TRP A 128 -52.73 -16.10 28.66
CA TRP A 128 -52.53 -15.77 30.07
C TRP A 128 -51.69 -16.81 30.85
N PHE A 129 -51.63 -18.05 30.37
CA PHE A 129 -50.74 -19.14 30.76
C PHE A 129 -50.68 -20.10 29.56
N PRO A 130 -49.54 -20.24 28.84
CA PRO A 130 -48.22 -20.63 29.34
C PRO A 130 -47.08 -19.63 29.02
N PRO A 131 -45.85 -19.84 29.54
CA PRO A 131 -44.73 -18.91 29.44
C PRO A 131 -44.27 -18.63 27.99
N LYS A 132 -43.57 -17.48 27.83
CA LYS A 132 -42.85 -17.06 26.62
C LYS A 132 -42.13 -18.23 25.96
N LYS A 133 -42.47 -18.55 24.71
CA LYS A 133 -41.80 -19.60 23.92
C LYS A 133 -40.92 -18.97 22.84
N CYS A 134 -39.62 -19.21 22.92
CA CYS A 134 -38.66 -18.84 21.87
C CYS A 134 -38.63 -19.92 20.78
N ILE A 135 -38.70 -19.49 19.54
CA ILE A 135 -38.58 -20.31 18.32
C ILE A 135 -37.27 -19.89 17.65
N CYS A 136 -36.27 -20.75 17.68
CA CYS A 136 -34.94 -20.42 17.18
C CYS A 136 -34.84 -20.63 15.66
N LYS A 137 -33.99 -19.83 15.01
CA LYS A 137 -33.60 -20.07 13.60
C LYS A 137 -32.96 -21.47 13.43
N PRO A 138 -32.95 -22.05 12.21
CA PRO A 138 -32.28 -23.32 11.97
C PRO A 138 -30.83 -23.33 12.48
N GLY A 139 -30.46 -24.40 13.19
CA GLY A 139 -29.12 -24.56 13.76
C GLY A 139 -28.91 -23.90 15.14
N TYR A 140 -29.92 -23.23 15.69
CA TYR A 140 -29.96 -22.76 17.08
C TYR A 140 -30.94 -23.61 17.90
N TRP A 141 -30.75 -23.67 19.22
CA TRP A 141 -31.61 -24.39 20.16
C TRP A 141 -31.84 -23.58 21.44
N VAL A 142 -32.90 -23.93 22.18
CA VAL A 142 -33.26 -23.21 23.41
C VAL A 142 -32.43 -23.72 24.58
N VAL A 143 -31.75 -22.81 25.27
CA VAL A 143 -31.09 -23.03 26.57
C VAL A 143 -31.50 -21.89 27.50
N ASP A 144 -32.05 -22.21 28.67
CA ASP A 144 -32.53 -21.23 29.66
C ASP A 144 -33.43 -20.11 29.09
N GLY A 145 -34.31 -20.48 28.15
CA GLY A 145 -35.25 -19.53 27.52
C GLY A 145 -34.61 -18.57 26.52
N LYS A 146 -33.38 -18.84 26.04
CA LYS A 146 -32.66 -18.09 25.00
C LYS A 146 -32.24 -19.01 23.86
N CYS A 147 -32.17 -18.47 22.64
CA CYS A 147 -31.63 -19.21 21.51
C CYS A 147 -30.09 -19.15 21.52
N VAL A 148 -29.47 -20.31 21.72
CA VAL A 148 -28.02 -20.50 21.72
C VAL A 148 -27.65 -21.37 20.54
N GLY A 149 -26.56 -21.01 19.87
CA GLY A 149 -26.05 -21.72 18.72
C GLY A 149 -24.59 -21.37 18.44
N PRO A 150 -24.04 -21.92 17.35
CA PRO A 150 -22.62 -21.84 17.06
C PRO A 150 -22.07 -20.41 16.87
N CYS A 151 -22.92 -19.46 16.46
CA CYS A 151 -22.55 -18.06 16.28
C CYS A 151 -22.88 -17.16 17.49
N THR A 152 -23.52 -17.68 18.55
CA THR A 152 -23.97 -16.86 19.69
C THR A 152 -22.83 -16.17 20.46
N SER A 153 -21.62 -16.70 20.40
CA SER A 153 -20.43 -16.16 21.08
C SER A 153 -19.56 -15.27 20.19
N ASP A 154 -20.04 -14.86 19.02
CA ASP A 154 -19.29 -14.10 18.01
C ASP A 154 -17.89 -14.70 17.76
N PRO A 155 -17.82 -15.98 17.30
CA PRO A 155 -16.55 -16.67 17.14
C PRO A 155 -15.67 -16.03 16.06
N CYS A 156 -16.25 -15.34 15.08
CA CYS A 156 -15.54 -14.72 13.97
C CYS A 156 -14.92 -13.37 14.38
N LYS A 157 -13.58 -13.30 14.33
CA LYS A 157 -12.80 -12.09 14.61
C LYS A 157 -12.71 -11.19 13.38
N ASN A 158 -12.13 -10.00 13.57
CA ASN A 158 -11.76 -9.07 12.48
C ASN A 158 -12.90 -8.78 11.48
N ASN A 159 -14.11 -8.55 12.02
CA ASN A 159 -15.32 -8.29 11.25
C ASN A 159 -15.70 -9.43 10.28
N GLY A 160 -15.39 -10.67 10.63
CA GLY A 160 -15.88 -11.85 9.93
C GLY A 160 -17.38 -12.05 10.16
N ILE A 161 -18.11 -12.49 9.13
CA ILE A 161 -19.54 -12.80 9.22
C ILE A 161 -19.70 -14.27 9.61
N CYS A 162 -20.44 -14.53 10.69
CA CYS A 162 -20.71 -15.90 11.14
C CYS A 162 -21.94 -16.48 10.42
N GLU A 163 -21.78 -17.65 9.82
CA GLU A 163 -22.84 -18.45 9.24
C GLU A 163 -22.96 -19.78 10.00
N VAL A 164 -24.19 -20.22 10.28
CA VAL A 164 -24.43 -21.52 10.92
C VAL A 164 -24.41 -22.62 9.87
N GLU A 165 -23.58 -23.65 10.10
CA GLU A 165 -23.41 -24.79 9.21
C GLU A 165 -23.66 -26.09 10.00
N GLY A 166 -24.89 -26.61 9.92
CA GLY A 166 -25.31 -27.78 10.68
C GLY A 166 -25.33 -27.53 12.19
N LYS A 167 -24.49 -28.27 12.94
CA LYS A 167 -24.26 -28.04 14.39
C LYS A 167 -23.04 -27.14 14.67
N GLY A 168 -22.36 -26.65 13.62
CA GLY A 168 -21.17 -25.83 13.71
C GLY A 168 -21.37 -24.45 13.10
N PHE A 169 -20.26 -23.72 12.91
CA PHE A 169 -20.24 -22.42 12.28
C PHE A 169 -19.15 -22.35 11.21
N LYS A 170 -19.32 -21.41 10.28
CA LYS A 170 -18.34 -21.00 9.30
C LYS A 170 -18.21 -19.49 9.33
N CYS A 171 -16.97 -19.02 9.44
CA CYS A 171 -16.67 -17.60 9.36
C CYS A 171 -16.34 -17.20 7.93
N HIS A 172 -17.06 -16.21 7.40
CA HIS A 172 -16.71 -15.53 6.16
C HIS A 172 -15.81 -14.35 6.47
N CYS A 173 -14.51 -14.55 6.26
CA CYS A 173 -13.51 -13.56 6.61
C CYS A 173 -13.46 -12.42 5.60
N SER A 174 -13.47 -11.19 6.11
CA SER A 174 -13.14 -10.02 5.32
C SER A 174 -11.65 -10.05 4.96
N LYS A 175 -11.31 -9.84 3.69
CA LYS A 175 -9.90 -9.70 3.29
C LYS A 175 -9.27 -8.53 4.07
N PRO A 176 -8.01 -8.64 4.55
CA PRO A 176 -7.02 -9.71 4.27
C PRO A 176 -6.98 -10.89 5.27
N TRP A 177 -7.94 -10.99 6.20
CA TRP A 177 -7.92 -11.97 7.28
C TRP A 177 -8.25 -13.38 6.82
N ARG A 178 -7.67 -14.38 7.48
CA ARG A 178 -7.85 -15.82 7.21
C ARG A 178 -7.93 -16.61 8.52
N GLY A 179 -8.01 -17.93 8.43
CA GLY A 179 -8.18 -18.81 9.58
C GLY A 179 -9.63 -19.22 9.79
N LYS A 180 -9.86 -20.15 10.73
CA LYS A 180 -11.20 -20.71 10.97
C LYS A 180 -12.15 -19.67 11.58
N THR A 181 -11.58 -18.77 12.37
CA THR A 181 -12.26 -17.68 13.08
C THR A 181 -11.79 -16.30 12.60
N CYS A 182 -11.17 -16.21 11.41
CA CYS A 182 -10.62 -14.96 10.86
C CYS A 182 -9.53 -14.32 11.76
N GLU A 183 -8.83 -15.14 12.53
CA GLU A 183 -7.81 -14.75 13.50
C GLU A 183 -6.45 -14.46 12.87
N ILE A 184 -6.17 -15.04 11.69
CA ILE A 184 -4.85 -14.97 11.05
C ILE A 184 -4.79 -13.71 10.18
N GLY A 185 -3.96 -12.76 10.60
CA GLY A 185 -3.63 -11.55 9.88
C GLY A 185 -2.51 -11.75 8.84
N PRO A 186 -2.43 -10.87 7.82
CA PRO A 186 -1.40 -10.98 6.79
C PRO A 186 0.02 -10.67 7.30
N CYS A 187 0.15 -10.15 8.53
CA CYS A 187 1.44 -9.85 9.16
C CYS A 187 1.89 -10.89 10.20
N ASP A 188 1.07 -11.90 10.51
CA ASP A 188 1.36 -12.86 11.59
C ASP A 188 2.59 -13.73 11.26
N GLU A 189 2.80 -14.02 9.98
CA GLU A 189 3.96 -14.77 9.48
C GLU A 189 5.19 -13.89 9.22
N GLN A 190 5.17 -12.62 9.63
CA GLN A 190 6.27 -11.66 9.44
C GLN A 190 6.80 -11.65 7.99
N PRO A 191 5.98 -11.29 7.00
CA PRO A 191 6.34 -11.44 5.59
C PRO A 191 7.47 -10.51 5.13
N CYS A 192 7.76 -9.43 5.87
CA CYS A 192 8.75 -8.42 5.53
C CYS A 192 10.16 -8.85 5.95
N GLN A 193 11.12 -8.70 5.05
CA GLN A 193 12.53 -9.04 5.25
C GLN A 193 13.34 -7.80 5.60
N ASN A 194 14.62 -8.00 5.94
CA ASN A 194 15.62 -6.93 6.09
C ASN A 194 15.20 -5.78 7.02
N GLY A 195 14.51 -6.11 8.12
CA GLY A 195 14.05 -5.12 9.11
C GLY A 195 12.85 -4.28 8.69
N GLY A 196 12.16 -4.64 7.59
CA GLY A 196 10.95 -3.96 7.14
C GLY A 196 9.79 -4.13 8.14
N THR A 197 9.00 -3.06 8.33
CA THR A 197 7.82 -3.09 9.21
C THR A 197 6.58 -3.55 8.44
N CYS A 198 5.90 -4.57 8.93
CA CYS A 198 4.65 -5.07 8.33
C CYS A 198 3.43 -4.28 8.80
N ASN A 199 2.58 -3.87 7.86
CA ASN A 199 1.29 -3.26 8.13
C ASN A 199 0.17 -4.01 7.41
N VAL A 200 -1.01 -4.08 8.03
CA VAL A 200 -2.19 -4.69 7.41
C VAL A 200 -2.78 -3.71 6.39
N GLY A 201 -2.74 -4.08 5.11
CA GLY A 201 -3.34 -3.34 4.02
C GLY A 201 -4.78 -3.80 3.71
N LYS A 202 -5.43 -3.14 2.74
CA LYS A 202 -6.82 -3.47 2.35
C LYS A 202 -6.99 -4.89 1.79
N ILE A 203 -5.98 -5.41 1.09
CA ILE A 203 -6.06 -6.68 0.35
C ILE A 203 -5.02 -7.71 0.84
N GLY A 204 -4.03 -7.27 1.63
CA GLY A 204 -2.93 -8.12 2.11
C GLY A 204 -2.08 -7.40 3.14
N PHE A 205 -0.78 -7.69 3.15
CA PHE A 205 0.21 -6.92 3.92
C PHE A 205 0.85 -5.83 3.06
N ILE A 206 1.43 -4.83 3.73
CA ILE A 206 2.28 -3.80 3.15
C ILE A 206 3.56 -3.76 3.97
N CYS A 207 4.70 -3.92 3.32
CA CYS A 207 6.00 -3.80 3.98
C CYS A 207 6.57 -2.39 3.80
N ASN A 208 6.84 -1.72 4.91
CA ASN A 208 7.57 -0.46 4.91
C ASN A 208 9.06 -0.79 5.06
N CYS A 209 9.80 -0.66 3.96
CA CYS A 209 11.21 -1.02 3.92
C CYS A 209 12.09 0.06 4.54
N VAL A 210 13.14 -0.37 5.22
CA VAL A 210 14.22 0.51 5.68
C VAL A 210 15.20 0.66 4.52
N ALA A 211 15.62 1.90 4.24
CA ALA A 211 16.68 2.12 3.24
C ALA A 211 17.95 1.38 3.65
N PRO A 212 18.70 0.76 2.72
CA PRO A 212 18.55 0.80 1.26
C PRO A 212 17.74 -0.36 0.64
N PHE A 213 16.88 -1.05 1.40
CA PHE A 213 16.10 -2.18 0.91
C PHE A 213 14.81 -1.77 0.19
N SER A 214 14.35 -2.61 -0.74
CA SER A 214 13.17 -2.38 -1.58
C SER A 214 12.48 -3.69 -1.97
N GLY A 215 11.35 -3.58 -2.70
CA GLY A 215 10.53 -4.72 -3.11
C GLY A 215 9.29 -4.91 -2.22
N PRO A 216 8.30 -5.72 -2.67
CA PRO A 216 7.07 -5.95 -1.91
C PRO A 216 7.26 -6.54 -0.52
N ARG A 217 8.37 -7.26 -0.29
CA ARG A 217 8.75 -7.86 0.99
C ARG A 217 10.06 -7.30 1.53
N CYS A 218 10.56 -6.19 0.99
CA CYS A 218 11.89 -5.63 1.31
C CYS A 218 13.05 -6.60 1.06
N GLU A 219 12.89 -7.52 0.10
CA GLU A 219 13.83 -8.57 -0.25
C GLU A 219 15.00 -8.09 -1.12
N ASN A 220 14.83 -6.95 -1.80
CA ASN A 220 15.84 -6.42 -2.71
C ASN A 220 16.74 -5.45 -1.95
N GLY A 221 17.96 -5.88 -1.66
CA GLY A 221 19.03 -5.05 -1.12
C GLY A 221 20.06 -4.66 -2.18
N PRO A 222 20.97 -3.74 -1.85
CA PRO A 222 22.06 -3.33 -2.74
C PRO A 222 22.98 -4.47 -3.20
N CYS A 223 23.12 -5.52 -2.39
CA CYS A 223 23.94 -6.69 -2.72
C CYS A 223 23.18 -7.83 -3.42
N THR A 224 21.85 -7.72 -3.61
CA THR A 224 21.04 -8.82 -4.18
C THR A 224 21.45 -9.16 -5.61
N SER A 225 21.94 -8.20 -6.39
CA SER A 225 22.43 -8.41 -7.76
C SER A 225 23.89 -8.87 -7.85
N ASN A 226 24.56 -9.12 -6.73
CA ASN A 226 25.99 -9.42 -6.65
C ASN A 226 26.84 -8.41 -7.46
N PRO A 227 26.82 -7.12 -7.10
CA PRO A 227 27.49 -6.08 -7.88
C PRO A 227 29.02 -6.18 -7.88
N CYS A 228 29.61 -6.86 -6.90
CA CYS A 228 31.05 -7.01 -6.75
C CYS A 228 31.61 -8.11 -7.67
N GLN A 229 32.50 -7.72 -8.59
CA GLN A 229 33.18 -8.61 -9.53
C GLN A 229 34.43 -9.24 -8.89
N ASN A 230 35.07 -10.15 -9.63
CA ASN A 230 36.39 -10.71 -9.29
C ASN A 230 36.50 -11.26 -7.86
N ASN A 231 35.43 -11.93 -7.41
CA ASN A 231 35.32 -12.55 -6.10
C ASN A 231 35.44 -11.53 -4.94
N GLY A 232 35.02 -10.29 -5.15
CA GLY A 232 34.86 -9.28 -4.10
C GLY A 232 33.65 -9.56 -3.22
N THR A 233 33.76 -9.27 -1.92
CA THR A 233 32.65 -9.44 -0.98
C THR A 233 31.77 -8.20 -0.96
N CYS A 234 30.46 -8.36 -1.13
CA CYS A 234 29.50 -7.25 -1.05
C CYS A 234 29.02 -7.05 0.37
N GLU A 235 29.11 -5.82 0.87
CA GLU A 235 28.58 -5.40 2.17
C GLU A 235 27.53 -4.31 1.98
N VAL A 236 26.41 -4.42 2.67
CA VAL A 236 25.38 -3.38 2.69
C VAL A 236 25.88 -2.22 3.55
N SER A 237 25.78 -1.01 3.01
CA SER A 237 26.09 0.25 3.68
C SER A 237 24.80 1.02 3.97
N GLU A 238 24.87 2.14 4.70
CA GLU A 238 23.70 2.90 5.18
C GLU A 238 22.74 3.33 4.05
N TYR A 239 23.27 3.61 2.86
CA TYR A 239 22.48 4.07 1.70
C TYR A 239 22.73 3.27 0.41
N SER A 240 23.66 2.31 0.40
CA SER A 240 24.09 1.60 -0.82
C SER A 240 24.80 0.28 -0.46
N TYR A 241 25.71 -0.18 -1.31
CA TYR A 241 26.66 -1.26 -1.04
C TYR A 241 28.10 -0.75 -1.07
N ARG A 242 29.01 -1.55 -0.52
CA ARG A 242 30.45 -1.44 -0.68
C ARG A 242 31.02 -2.80 -1.07
N CYS A 243 31.93 -2.81 -2.04
CA CYS A 243 32.68 -4.00 -2.40
C CYS A 243 34.03 -4.03 -1.68
N ASN A 244 34.29 -5.11 -0.97
CA ASN A 244 35.60 -5.44 -0.43
C ASN A 244 36.35 -6.30 -1.46
N CYS A 245 37.25 -5.65 -2.19
CA CYS A 245 38.01 -6.27 -3.27
C CYS A 245 39.19 -7.08 -2.72
N ASN A 246 39.51 -8.18 -3.39
CA ASN A 246 40.77 -8.90 -3.17
C ASN A 246 41.97 -8.01 -3.51
N GLU A 247 43.16 -8.30 -2.97
CA GLU A 247 44.35 -7.44 -3.10
C GLU A 247 44.69 -7.06 -4.55
N ALA A 248 44.48 -7.99 -5.50
CA ALA A 248 44.75 -7.80 -6.92
C ALA A 248 43.68 -6.98 -7.67
N TYR A 249 42.60 -6.54 -7.03
CA TYR A 249 41.51 -5.82 -7.68
C TYR A 249 41.15 -4.53 -6.94
N LYS A 250 40.75 -3.51 -7.69
CA LYS A 250 40.26 -2.22 -7.19
C LYS A 250 39.07 -1.77 -8.04
N GLY A 251 38.49 -0.63 -7.69
CA GLY A 251 37.31 -0.06 -8.34
C GLY A 251 36.11 -0.11 -7.41
N THR A 252 35.00 0.51 -7.82
CA THR A 252 33.77 0.52 -7.02
C THR A 252 33.19 -0.90 -6.89
N ASN A 253 33.32 -1.69 -7.96
CA ASN A 253 32.78 -3.03 -8.11
C ASN A 253 33.89 -4.08 -8.27
N CYS A 254 35.12 -3.77 -7.89
CA CYS A 254 36.30 -4.63 -8.06
C CYS A 254 36.56 -5.03 -9.53
N GLU A 255 36.16 -4.20 -10.47
CA GLU A 255 36.23 -4.42 -11.91
C GLU A 255 37.63 -4.17 -12.50
N ILE A 256 38.51 -3.47 -11.77
CA ILE A 256 39.83 -3.09 -12.25
C ILE A 256 40.88 -4.03 -11.65
N GLU A 257 41.54 -4.79 -12.52
CA GLU A 257 42.73 -5.57 -12.16
C GLU A 257 43.90 -4.62 -11.85
N CYS A 258 44.37 -4.67 -10.62
CA CYS A 258 45.40 -3.81 -10.03
C CYS A 258 46.67 -4.63 -9.70
N ASP A 259 47.05 -5.52 -10.61
CA ASP A 259 48.32 -6.27 -10.52
C ASP A 259 49.46 -5.45 -11.17
N CYS A 260 50.42 -5.03 -10.35
CA CYS A 260 51.66 -4.37 -10.77
C CYS A 260 52.89 -5.30 -10.68
N GLY A 261 52.71 -6.58 -10.32
CA GLY A 261 53.78 -7.50 -9.99
C GLY A 261 54.30 -7.33 -8.55
N PRO A 262 55.28 -8.16 -8.13
CA PRO A 262 55.76 -8.20 -6.74
C PRO A 262 56.63 -7.00 -6.33
N TYR A 263 57.01 -6.15 -7.29
CA TYR A 263 57.93 -5.02 -7.09
C TYR A 263 57.23 -3.66 -7.27
N GLY A 264 55.93 -3.61 -6.97
CA GLY A 264 55.19 -2.38 -7.04
C GLY A 264 53.83 -2.48 -6.37
N THR A 265 53.29 -1.31 -6.04
CA THR A 265 51.95 -1.17 -5.47
C THR A 265 51.02 -0.50 -6.48
N CYS A 266 49.73 -0.83 -6.41
CA CYS A 266 48.73 -0.30 -7.32
C CYS A 266 47.79 0.67 -6.63
N SER A 267 47.53 1.81 -7.26
CA SER A 267 46.47 2.74 -6.85
C SER A 267 45.60 3.14 -8.04
N LEU A 268 44.41 3.63 -7.74
CA LEU A 268 43.51 4.21 -8.72
C LEU A 268 43.58 5.73 -8.66
N GLU A 269 43.97 6.36 -9.77
CA GLU A 269 43.90 7.81 -9.94
C GLU A 269 42.92 8.14 -11.06
N SER A 270 41.86 8.88 -10.71
CA SER A 270 40.79 9.25 -11.66
C SER A 270 40.19 8.05 -12.40
N GLY A 271 40.08 6.89 -11.73
CA GLY A 271 39.50 5.67 -12.29
C GLY A 271 40.44 4.85 -13.19
N ARG A 272 41.73 5.20 -13.28
CA ARG A 272 42.74 4.42 -14.00
C ARG A 272 43.76 3.82 -13.04
N LYS A 273 44.20 2.58 -13.32
CA LYS A 273 45.30 1.97 -12.58
C LYS A 273 46.60 2.74 -12.81
N ARG A 274 47.37 2.93 -11.74
CA ARG A 274 48.75 3.43 -11.77
C ARG A 274 49.61 2.53 -10.88
N CYS A 275 50.78 2.15 -11.40
CA CYS A 275 51.74 1.35 -10.66
C CYS A 275 52.83 2.23 -10.05
N PHE A 276 53.03 2.10 -8.75
CA PHE A 276 54.14 2.70 -8.02
C PHE A 276 55.19 1.63 -7.80
N CYS A 277 56.22 1.66 -8.63
CA CYS A 277 57.27 0.65 -8.62
C CYS A 277 58.34 0.91 -7.57
N ASP A 278 58.88 -0.16 -7.03
CA ASP A 278 60.01 -0.14 -6.09
C ASP A 278 61.28 0.40 -6.78
N SER A 279 62.30 0.69 -5.98
CA SER A 279 63.60 1.12 -6.50
C SER A 279 64.17 0.08 -7.48
N ASN A 280 64.71 0.56 -8.61
CA ASN A 280 65.19 -0.25 -9.73
C ASN A 280 64.09 -0.93 -10.55
N TYR A 281 62.83 -0.52 -10.42
CA TYR A 281 61.73 -0.95 -11.29
C TYR A 281 61.04 0.29 -11.88
N ALA A 282 60.47 0.13 -13.08
CA ALA A 282 59.67 1.17 -13.72
C ALA A 282 58.45 0.56 -14.40
N GLU A 283 57.38 1.34 -14.52
CA GLU A 283 56.15 0.88 -15.14
C GLU A 283 56.38 0.63 -16.65
N LYS A 284 56.03 -0.58 -17.10
CA LYS A 284 56.01 -1.00 -18.49
C LYS A 284 54.78 -1.87 -18.73
N ASN A 285 53.94 -1.50 -19.69
CA ASN A 285 52.70 -2.22 -20.02
C ASN A 285 51.81 -2.50 -18.79
N GLY A 286 51.80 -1.57 -17.83
CA GLY A 286 50.99 -1.65 -16.61
C GLY A 286 51.47 -2.66 -15.56
N LYS A 287 52.76 -3.05 -15.59
CA LYS A 287 53.46 -3.80 -14.53
C LYS A 287 54.82 -3.17 -14.23
N CYS A 288 55.36 -3.45 -13.05
CA CYS A 288 56.70 -2.99 -12.65
C CYS A 288 57.76 -3.96 -13.15
N GLU A 289 58.51 -3.51 -14.15
CA GLU A 289 59.58 -4.28 -14.79
C GLU A 289 60.94 -3.75 -14.34
N TYR A 290 61.92 -4.64 -14.27
CA TYR A 290 63.26 -4.29 -13.80
C TYR A 290 63.90 -3.21 -14.67
N CYS A 291 64.28 -2.10 -14.04
CA CYS A 291 64.75 -0.86 -14.65
C CYS A 291 65.77 -0.18 -13.72
N ASN A 292 67.03 -0.60 -13.79
CA ASN A 292 68.10 -0.07 -12.93
C ASN A 292 69.04 0.88 -13.70
N CYS A 293 69.06 2.17 -13.36
CA CYS A 293 69.99 3.16 -13.94
C CYS A 293 71.08 3.63 -12.95
N GLY A 294 71.24 2.94 -11.83
CA GLY A 294 72.13 3.35 -10.75
C GLY A 294 71.60 4.55 -9.95
N PRO A 295 72.31 4.98 -8.89
CA PRO A 295 71.84 6.03 -7.97
C PRO A 295 71.82 7.43 -8.59
N TYR A 296 72.43 7.59 -9.77
CA TYR A 296 72.60 8.87 -10.45
C TYR A 296 71.64 9.07 -11.63
N GLY A 297 70.64 8.20 -11.82
CA GLY A 297 69.65 8.37 -12.88
C GLY A 297 68.27 7.81 -12.55
N SER A 298 67.24 8.37 -13.16
CA SER A 298 65.88 7.81 -13.12
C SER A 298 65.65 6.91 -14.35
N CYS A 299 64.96 5.80 -14.15
CA CYS A 299 64.68 4.82 -15.21
C CYS A 299 63.24 4.91 -15.69
N SER A 300 63.02 4.86 -17.00
CA SER A 300 61.70 4.78 -17.62
C SER A 300 61.74 3.91 -18.88
N PHE A 301 60.59 3.41 -19.34
CA PHE A 301 60.48 2.72 -20.61
C PHE A 301 59.84 3.62 -21.67
N GLU A 302 60.45 3.67 -22.86
CA GLU A 302 59.94 4.39 -24.02
C GLU A 302 60.02 3.47 -25.24
N TYR A 303 58.88 3.23 -25.91
CA TYR A 303 58.75 2.24 -26.99
C TYR A 303 59.35 0.87 -26.61
N ASP A 304 59.03 0.40 -25.41
CA ASP A 304 59.54 -0.84 -24.78
C ASP A 304 61.05 -0.91 -24.51
N ARG A 305 61.81 0.16 -24.77
CA ARG A 305 63.24 0.24 -24.48
C ARG A 305 63.49 0.98 -23.16
N LYS A 306 64.42 0.45 -22.37
CA LYS A 306 64.91 1.09 -21.15
C LYS A 306 65.61 2.40 -21.51
N ARG A 307 65.26 3.48 -20.82
CA ARG A 307 65.89 4.80 -20.93
C ARG A 307 66.35 5.28 -19.56
N CYS A 308 67.61 5.69 -19.46
CA CYS A 308 68.19 6.26 -18.26
C CYS A 308 68.32 7.77 -18.40
N ASN A 309 67.61 8.52 -17.55
CA ASN A 309 67.81 9.97 -17.45
C ASN A 309 68.82 10.23 -16.34
N CYS A 310 70.09 10.40 -16.72
CA CYS A 310 71.16 10.71 -15.78
C CYS A 310 71.05 12.14 -15.26
N LYS A 311 71.42 12.34 -14.00
CA LYS A 311 71.64 13.67 -13.42
C LYS A 311 72.74 14.40 -14.21
N SER A 312 72.74 15.73 -14.17
CA SER A 312 73.62 16.57 -15.00
C SER A 312 75.13 16.31 -14.86
N PHE A 313 75.58 15.71 -13.76
CA PHE A 313 76.98 15.37 -13.48
C PHE A 313 77.33 13.90 -13.76
N ALA A 314 76.37 13.09 -14.22
CA ALA A 314 76.57 11.68 -14.53
C ALA A 314 76.34 11.43 -16.04
N VAL A 315 77.07 10.45 -16.59
CA VAL A 315 76.94 10.02 -17.97
C VAL A 315 76.42 8.59 -18.02
N GLU A 316 75.60 8.29 -19.04
CA GLU A 316 75.12 6.94 -19.26
C GLU A 316 76.25 6.10 -19.88
N MET A 317 76.69 5.05 -19.18
CA MET A 317 77.65 4.06 -19.67
C MET A 317 77.08 2.66 -19.46
N ASN A 318 77.00 1.87 -20.53
CA ASN A 318 76.43 0.51 -20.51
C ASN A 318 75.02 0.42 -19.87
N GLY A 319 74.19 1.45 -20.08
CA GLY A 319 72.82 1.48 -19.57
C GLY A 319 72.70 1.78 -18.07
N VAL A 320 73.72 2.38 -17.44
CA VAL A 320 73.74 2.85 -16.05
C VAL A 320 74.37 4.24 -16.00
N CYS A 321 73.88 5.11 -15.13
CA CYS A 321 74.44 6.45 -14.92
C CYS A 321 75.62 6.40 -13.95
N VAL A 322 76.80 6.81 -14.41
CA VAL A 322 78.04 6.82 -13.62
C VAL A 322 78.65 8.22 -13.59
N VAL A 323 79.34 8.55 -12.50
CA VAL A 323 80.12 9.79 -12.39
C VAL A 323 81.52 9.50 -12.93
N MET A 324 82.03 10.35 -13.83
CA MET A 324 83.43 10.25 -14.25
C MET A 324 84.32 10.91 -13.20
N GLU A 325 84.97 10.11 -12.37
CA GLU A 325 86.05 10.62 -11.52
C GLU A 325 87.26 10.95 -12.41
N SER A 326 87.71 12.21 -12.38
CA SER A 326 89.01 12.57 -12.92
C SER A 326 90.07 11.83 -12.10
N THR A 327 90.72 10.82 -12.68
CA THR A 327 91.91 10.23 -12.09
C THR A 327 93.00 11.30 -12.01
N THR A 328 93.12 11.95 -10.85
CA THR A 328 94.37 12.60 -10.47
C THR A 328 95.38 11.48 -10.31
N LEU A 329 96.25 11.30 -11.32
CA LEU A 329 97.44 10.47 -11.20
C LEU A 329 98.17 10.91 -9.92
N GLU A 330 98.25 10.02 -8.94
CA GLU A 330 99.11 10.21 -7.78
C GLU A 330 100.55 10.39 -8.28
N SER A 331 101.13 11.50 -7.83
CA SER A 331 102.50 11.88 -8.06
C SER A 331 103.46 10.89 -7.38
N SER A 332 104.15 10.05 -8.16
CA SER A 332 105.49 9.61 -7.80
C SER A 332 106.49 10.17 -8.81
N THR A 333 107.25 11.14 -8.32
CA THR A 333 108.36 11.85 -8.96
C THR A 333 109.33 10.95 -9.73
N SER A 334 109.53 11.19 -11.04
CA SER A 334 110.86 11.42 -11.62
C SER A 334 110.78 11.83 -13.11
N ALA A 335 111.51 12.90 -13.44
CA ALA A 335 112.03 13.27 -14.77
C ALA A 335 111.05 13.63 -15.91
N ARG A 336 110.65 14.91 -15.92
CA ARG A 336 110.85 15.90 -17.00
C ARG A 336 110.90 15.35 -18.45
N THR A 337 109.87 15.63 -19.25
CA THR A 337 109.99 16.26 -20.59
C THR A 337 108.63 16.84 -21.01
N THR A 338 108.65 18.14 -21.32
CA THR A 338 107.59 18.99 -21.87
C THR A 338 107.17 18.58 -23.29
N VAL A 339 105.87 18.40 -23.56
CA VAL A 339 105.21 18.84 -24.81
C VAL A 339 103.73 19.18 -24.52
N LEU A 340 103.30 20.37 -24.96
CA LEU A 340 101.97 20.99 -24.87
C LEU A 340 101.03 20.50 -26.01
N PRO A 341 99.75 20.88 -26.01
CA PRO A 341 98.61 19.96 -26.03
C PRO A 341 98.24 19.47 -27.44
N SER A 342 97.66 18.27 -27.51
CA SER A 342 96.83 17.90 -28.66
C SER A 342 95.49 17.35 -28.20
N THR A 343 94.46 18.10 -28.60
CA THR A 343 93.11 17.66 -28.94
C THR A 343 93.01 16.15 -29.15
N THR A 344 92.25 15.45 -28.32
CA THR A 344 91.84 14.08 -28.63
C THR A 344 90.34 14.05 -28.83
N LEU A 345 89.99 14.00 -30.11
CA LEU A 345 88.70 13.62 -30.66
C LEU A 345 88.26 12.24 -30.15
N CYS A 346 86.95 12.09 -30.00
CA CYS A 346 86.24 10.84 -29.78
C CYS A 346 86.67 9.71 -30.73
N LYS A 347 86.62 8.47 -30.25
CA LYS A 347 86.44 7.30 -31.10
C LYS A 347 85.35 6.40 -30.56
N VAL A 348 84.45 6.07 -31.49
CA VAL A 348 83.30 5.17 -31.44
C VAL A 348 83.72 3.77 -31.03
#